data_AF-H9FD94-F1
#
_entry.id   AF-H9FD94-F1
#
_cell.length_a   1.000
_cell.length_b   1.000
_cell.length_c   1.000
_cell.angle_alpha   90.00
_cell.angle_beta   90.00
_cell.angle_gamma   90.00
#
_symmetry.space_group_name_H-M   'P 1'
#
loop_
_entity.id
_entity.type
_entity.pdbx_description
1 polymer ?
#
loop_
_entity_poly.entity_id
_entity_poly.type
_entity_poly.pdbx_seq_one_letter_code
_entity_poly.pdbx_strand_id
1 'polypeptide(L)' 'PVGVQMNKYVINGTYANETKLKITQLLEEDGGSYWCHALFQVGESEEHIELVVLSYLVPLKPFLAIVAEVVLLVAAILLC' A
#
# COMPACT_ATOMS: atom_id res chain seq x y z
N PRO A 1 22.06 -1.81 6.35
CA PRO A 1 21.82 -0.42 5.90
C PRO A 1 21.29 -0.46 4.45
N VAL A 2 19.96 -0.54 4.33
CA VAL A 2 19.30 -0.66 3.01
C VAL A 2 19.47 0.69 2.31
N GLY A 3 20.23 0.68 1.21
CA GLY A 3 20.56 1.88 0.46
C GLY A 3 19.30 2.59 0.00
N VAL A 4 19.24 3.91 0.24
CA VAL A 4 18.25 4.79 -0.37
C VAL A 4 18.38 4.64 -1.87
N GLN A 5 17.45 3.90 -2.48
CA GLN A 5 17.41 3.71 -3.91
C GLN A 5 17.13 5.07 -4.54
N MET A 6 18.14 5.65 -5.17
CA MET A 6 18.02 6.87 -5.96
C MET A 6 16.90 6.61 -6.98
N ASN A 7 15.80 7.40 -6.90
CA ASN A 7 14.54 7.30 -7.65
C ASN A 7 13.38 6.48 -7.03
N LYS A 8 13.41 6.08 -5.74
CA LYS A 8 12.26 5.44 -5.08
C LYS A 8 11.00 6.33 -5.08
N TYR A 9 11.19 7.62 -4.76
CA TYR A 9 10.15 8.64 -4.76
C TYR A 9 10.40 9.60 -5.92
N VAL A 10 9.42 9.76 -6.80
CA VAL A 10 9.49 10.64 -7.97
C VAL A 10 8.30 11.58 -7.96
N ILE A 11 8.57 12.88 -7.95
CA ILE A 11 7.54 13.92 -8.02
C ILE A 11 7.54 14.50 -9.45
N ASN A 12 6.41 14.38 -10.14
CA ASN A 12 6.24 14.89 -11.50
C ASN A 12 5.02 15.82 -11.57
N GLY A 13 5.14 16.92 -12.31
CA GLY A 13 4.02 17.79 -12.68
C GLY A 13 4.05 18.05 -14.18
N THR A 14 3.09 17.50 -14.93
CA THR A 14 2.96 17.76 -16.37
C THR A 14 2.26 19.09 -16.66
N TYR A 15 1.43 19.56 -15.72
CA TYR A 15 0.68 20.81 -15.82
C TYR A 15 0.89 21.62 -14.54
N ALA A 16 0.79 22.95 -14.63
CA ALA A 16 1.02 23.84 -13.49
C ALA A 16 0.03 23.65 -12.32
N ASN A 17 -1.11 23.01 -12.59
CA ASN A 17 -2.18 22.76 -11.63
C ASN A 17 -2.18 21.32 -11.08
N GLU A 18 -1.18 20.50 -11.41
CA GLU A 18 -1.13 19.09 -11.00
C GLU A 18 0.28 18.68 -10.57
N THR A 19 0.37 18.05 -9.40
CA THR A 19 1.59 17.39 -8.92
C THR A 19 1.27 15.94 -8.57
N LYS A 20 2.13 15.01 -8.96
CA LYS A 20 1.98 13.57 -8.72
C LYS A 20 3.21 13.03 -8.00
N LEU A 21 2.98 12.34 -6.88
CA LEU A 21 3.99 11.53 -6.20
C LEU A 21 3.89 10.07 -6.68
N LYS A 22 4.98 9.56 -7.24
CA LYS A 22 5.13 8.15 -7.62
C LYS A 22 6.13 7.48 -6.70
N ILE A 23 5.69 6.40 -6.05
CA ILE A 23 6.52 5.57 -5.18
C ILE A 23 6.73 4.23 -5.89
N THR A 24 7.97 3.89 -6.21
CA THR A 24 8.31 2.59 -6.83
C THR A 24 8.79 1.61 -5.78
N GLN A 25 8.54 0.32 -6.01
CA GLN A 25 8.94 -0.76 -5.09
C GLN A 25 8.42 -0.51 -3.66
N LEU A 26 7.10 -0.42 -3.53
CA LEU A 26 6.42 -0.24 -2.25
C LEU A 26 6.85 -1.30 -1.23
N LEU A 27 7.22 -0.83 -0.06
CA LEU A 27 7.50 -1.62 1.14
C LEU A 27 6.44 -1.29 2.20
N GLU A 28 6.26 -2.18 3.17
CA GLU A 28 5.29 -1.95 4.25
C GLU A 28 5.58 -0.66 5.04
N GLU A 29 6.86 -0.30 5.17
CA GLU A 29 7.35 0.95 5.80
C GLU A 29 7.01 2.23 5.02
N ASP A 30 6.59 2.12 3.75
CA ASP A 30 6.12 3.27 2.97
C ASP A 30 4.68 3.66 3.31
N GLY A 31 3.96 2.84 4.08
CA GLY A 31 2.60 3.15 4.52
C GLY A 31 2.55 4.31 5.51
N GLY A 32 1.49 5.11 5.43
CA GLY A 32 1.23 6.22 6.35
C GLY A 32 0.53 7.40 5.69
N SER A 33 0.47 8.52 6.42
CA SER A 33 -0.17 9.75 5.96
C SER A 33 0.79 10.61 5.14
N TYR A 34 0.39 10.88 3.90
CA TYR A 34 1.06 11.80 2.99
C TYR A 34 0.24 13.07 2.88
N TRP A 35 0.90 14.23 2.77
CA TRP A 35 0.20 15.49 2.50
C TRP A 35 0.69 16.12 1.20
N CYS A 36 -0.27 16.63 0.43
CA CYS A 36 -0.03 17.48 -0.72
C CYS A 36 -0.30 18.93 -0.29
N HIS A 37 0.73 19.77 -0.33
CA HIS A 37 0.64 21.18 0.03
C HIS A 37 0.87 22.04 -1.22
N ALA A 38 -0.13 22.82 -1.60
CA ALA A 38 -0.15 23.65 -2.79
C ALA A 38 -0.15 25.14 -2.43
N LEU A 39 0.76 25.89 -3.07
CA LEU A 39 0.92 27.33 -2.89
C LEU A 39 0.41 28.08 -4.12
N PHE A 40 -0.57 28.96 -3.93
CA PHE A 40 -1.11 29.85 -4.96
C PHE A 40 -0.90 31.31 -4.57
N GLN A 41 -0.99 32.23 -5.54
CA GLN A 41 -0.90 33.68 -5.26
C GLN A 41 -2.01 34.18 -4.32
N VAL A 42 -3.15 33.47 -4.29
CA VAL A 42 -4.32 33.83 -3.49
C VAL A 42 -4.36 33.14 -2.12
N GLY A 43 -3.44 32.21 -1.84
CA GLY A 43 -3.40 31.44 -0.59
C GLY A 43 -2.85 30.03 -0.76
N GLU A 44 -2.93 29.25 0.30
CA GLU A 44 -2.41 27.88 0.39
C GLU A 44 -3.56 26.88 0.49
N SER A 45 -3.33 25.65 0.05
CA SER A 45 -4.28 24.54 0.16
C SER A 45 -3.54 23.24 0.48
N GLU A 46 -4.08 22.46 1.41
CA GLU A 46 -3.46 21.21 1.86
C GLU A 46 -4.47 20.05 1.81
N GLU A 47 -4.02 18.88 1.39
CA GLU A 47 -4.79 17.65 1.33
C GLU A 47 -3.99 16.48 1.88
N HIS A 48 -4.63 15.64 2.72
CA HIS A 48 -4.01 14.45 3.31
C HIS A 48 -4.52 13.17 2.63
N ILE A 49 -3.60 12.26 2.36
CA ILE A 49 -3.81 10.99 1.68
C ILE A 49 -3.19 9.89 2.53
N GLU A 50 -3.99 8.91 2.95
CA GLU A 50 -3.50 7.74 3.69
C GLU A 50 -3.08 6.64 2.71
N LEU A 51 -1.79 6.28 2.71
CA LEU A 51 -1.26 5.18 1.91
C LEU A 51 -1.18 3.91 2.76
N VAL A 52 -2.02 2.92 2.44
CA VAL A 52 -1.99 1.61 3.10
C VAL A 52 -1.31 0.59 2.20
N VAL A 53 -0.15 0.09 2.60
CA VAL A 53 0.58 -0.96 1.87
C VAL A 53 0.21 -2.32 2.45
N LEU A 54 -0.40 -3.18 1.63
CA LEU A 54 -0.81 -4.52 2.05
C LEU A 54 0.31 -5.53 1.82
N SER A 55 0.55 -6.38 2.82
CA SER A 55 1.46 -7.51 2.69
C SER A 55 0.81 -8.67 1.96
N TYR A 56 1.60 -9.55 1.35
CA TYR A 56 1.09 -10.78 0.72
C TYR A 56 0.38 -11.72 1.71
N LEU A 57 0.64 -11.60 3.01
CA LEU A 57 -0.02 -12.40 4.03
C LEU A 57 -1.47 -11.97 4.27
N VAL A 58 -1.82 -10.71 4.04
CA VAL A 58 -3.20 -10.21 4.21
C VAL A 58 -4.19 -10.99 3.33
N PRO A 59 -4.01 -11.07 2.00
CA PRO A 59 -4.90 -11.87 1.16
C PRO A 59 -4.68 -13.36 1.34
N LEU A 60 -3.51 -13.83 1.81
CA LEU A 60 -3.24 -15.27 1.97
C LEU A 60 -3.96 -15.90 3.17
N LYS A 61 -4.12 -15.17 4.28
CA LYS A 61 -4.83 -15.62 5.49
C LYS A 61 -6.20 -16.25 5.22
N PRO A 62 -7.12 -15.64 4.45
CA PRO A 62 -8.42 -16.25 4.17
C PRO A 62 -8.28 -17.55 3.35
N PHE A 63 -7.33 -17.65 2.41
CA PHE A 63 -7.11 -18.91 1.70
C PHE A 63 -6.64 -20.03 2.62
N LEU A 64 -5.70 -19.74 3.53
CA LEU A 64 -5.22 -20.71 4.49
C LEU A 64 -6.35 -21.19 5.43
N ALA A 65 -7.25 -20.29 5.83
CA ALA A 65 -8.42 -20.64 6.62
C ALA A 65 -9.33 -21.63 5.86
N ILE A 66 -9.63 -21.36 4.59
CA ILE A 66 -10.44 -22.23 3.75
C ILE A 66 -9.78 -23.61 3.59
N VAL A 67 -8.47 -23.65 3.30
CA VAL A 67 -7.75 -24.92 3.15
C VAL A 67 -7.78 -25.73 4.45
N ALA A 68 -7.56 -25.09 5.59
CA ALA A 68 -7.63 -25.74 6.89
C ALA A 68 -9.02 -26.33 7.17
N GLU A 69 -10.08 -25.59 6.84
CA GLU A 69 -11.47 -26.04 6.98
C GLU A 69 -11.76 -27.26 6.10
N VAL A 70 -11.37 -27.23 4.82
CA VAL A 70 -11.54 -28.37 3.91
C VAL A 70 -10.79 -29.60 4.41
N VAL A 71 -9.55 -29.44 4.87
CA VAL A 71 -8.75 -30.56 5.41
C VAL A 71 -9.43 -31.18 6.63
N LEU A 72 -9.95 -30.35 7.53
CA LEU A 72 -10.66 -30.82 8.73
C LEU A 72 -11.93 -31.59 8.37
N LEU A 73 -12.73 -31.08 7.43
CA LEU A 73 -13.94 -31.75 6.96
C LEU A 73 -13.63 -33.11 6.32
N VAL A 74 -12.62 -33.18 5.46
CA VAL A 74 -12.20 -34.44 4.82
C VAL A 74 -11.70 -35.44 5.87
N ALA A 75 -10.88 -34.99 6.82
CA ALA A 75 -10.37 -35.86 7.89
C ALA A 75 -11.50 -36.43 8.75
N ALA A 76 -12.51 -35.63 9.10
CA ALA A 76 -13.67 -36.09 9.83
C ALA A 76 -14.44 -37.17 9.05
N ILE A 77 -14.63 -36.99 7.73
CA ILE A 77 -15.33 -37.97 6.88
C ILE A 77 -14.55 -39.29 6.78
N LEU A 78 -13.21 -39.26 6.74
CA LEU A 78 -12.40 -40.47 6.61
C LEU A 78 -12.21 -41.25 7.93
N LEU A 79 -12.30 -40.56 9.07
CA LEU A 79 -12.09 -41.14 10.40
C LEU A 79 -13.39 -41.57 11.10
N CYS A 80 -14.54 -41.07 10.64
CA CYS A 80 -15.87 -41.54 11.04
C CYS A 80 -16.31 -42.74 10.18
#